data_AF-A0A1U9X3Z0-F1
#
_entry.id   AF-A0A1U9X3Z0-F1
#
_cell.length_a   1.000
_cell.length_b   1.000
_cell.length_c   1.000
_cell.angle_alpha   90.00
_cell.angle_beta   90.00
_cell.angle_gamma   90.00
#
_symmetry.space_group_name_H-M   'P 1'
#
loop_
_entity.id
_entity.type
_entity.pdbx_description
1 polymer ?
#
loop_
_entity_poly.entity_id
_entity_poly.type
_entity_poly.pdbx_seq_one_letter_code
_entity_poly.pdbx_strand_id
1 'polypeptide(L)'
;MKRVDDMFDSGMVDELAEFYKPGSDNRTGLRKAIGVPEFDRFFKQYPPAGPIQDEVHNPMREGAYQEAVKAIKDNTCQLAKRQIGKILRLKRAGWDLRRLDATEAFRSVLMSDSHGGDGGGEEFSDIWKKQVLEPSVKIVKRFLME
;
A
#
# COMPACT_ATOMS: atom_id res chain seq x y z
N MET A 1 -1.47 -6.78 6.06
CA MET A 1 -1.35 -5.31 5.87
C MET A 1 -2.55 -4.97 5.02
N LYS A 2 -3.64 -4.55 5.67
CA LYS A 2 -4.99 -4.57 5.12
C LYS A 2 -5.09 -4.00 3.70
N ARG A 3 -4.54 -2.81 3.45
CA ARG A 3 -4.58 -2.18 2.12
C ARG A 3 -4.07 -3.08 0.98
N VAL A 4 -3.05 -3.91 1.22
CA VAL A 4 -2.56 -4.81 0.16
C VAL A 4 -3.51 -5.98 -0.03
N ASP A 5 -4.10 -6.48 1.06
CA ASP A 5 -5.15 -7.50 0.98
C ASP A 5 -6.34 -6.95 0.15
N ASP A 6 -6.80 -5.73 0.45
CA ASP A 6 -7.85 -5.05 -0.33
C ASP A 6 -7.48 -4.85 -1.82
N MET A 7 -6.20 -4.57 -2.12
CA MET A 7 -5.71 -4.44 -3.50
C MET A 7 -5.78 -5.77 -4.26
N PHE A 8 -5.44 -6.90 -3.60
CA PHE A 8 -5.57 -8.22 -4.19
C PHE A 8 -7.03 -8.55 -4.48
N ASP A 9 -7.92 -8.29 -3.52
CA ASP A 9 -9.36 -8.51 -3.67
C ASP A 9 -9.99 -7.64 -4.76
N SER A 10 -9.36 -6.49 -5.06
CA SER A 10 -9.79 -5.55 -6.12
C SER A 10 -9.20 -5.85 -7.51
N GLY A 11 -8.47 -6.95 -7.70
CA GLY A 11 -7.97 -7.37 -9.02
C GLY A 11 -6.52 -6.98 -9.34
N MET A 12 -5.68 -6.68 -8.34
CA MET A 12 -4.26 -6.34 -8.57
C MET A 12 -3.49 -7.42 -9.35
N VAL A 13 -3.82 -8.70 -9.17
CA VAL A 13 -3.12 -9.80 -9.87
C VAL A 13 -3.39 -9.77 -11.36
N ASP A 14 -4.63 -9.49 -11.74
CA ASP A 14 -5.07 -9.44 -13.14
C ASP A 14 -4.39 -8.27 -13.86
N GLU A 15 -4.35 -7.10 -13.22
CA GLU A 15 -3.61 -5.93 -13.73
C GLU A 15 -2.11 -6.23 -13.92
N LEU A 16 -1.49 -6.91 -12.94
CA LEU A 16 -0.07 -7.28 -13.02
C LEU A 16 0.20 -8.33 -14.10
N ALA A 17 -0.73 -9.26 -14.30
CA ALA A 17 -0.66 -10.27 -15.35
C ALA A 17 -0.74 -9.65 -16.74
N GLU A 18 -1.64 -8.67 -16.95
CA GLU A 18 -1.74 -7.91 -18.20
C GLU A 18 -0.51 -7.02 -18.43
N PHE A 19 0.05 -6.45 -17.37
CA PHE A 19 1.24 -5.60 -17.45
C PHE A 19 2.56 -6.37 -17.67
N TYR A 20 2.56 -7.68 -17.40
CA TYR A 20 3.75 -8.51 -17.42
C TYR A 20 4.38 -8.57 -18.82
N LYS A 21 5.70 -8.33 -18.88
CA LYS A 21 6.49 -8.46 -20.11
C LYS A 21 7.79 -9.22 -19.77
N PRO A 22 7.96 -10.46 -20.28
CA PRO A 22 9.16 -11.24 -20.04
C PRO A 22 10.45 -10.47 -20.41
N GLY A 23 11.48 -10.59 -19.59
CA GLY A 23 12.79 -9.97 -19.84
C GLY A 23 12.86 -8.45 -19.67
N SER A 24 11.79 -7.82 -19.18
CA SER A 24 11.78 -6.38 -18.91
C SER A 24 12.56 -6.02 -17.63
N ASP A 25 13.21 -4.85 -17.65
CA ASP A 25 13.93 -4.32 -16.49
C ASP A 25 12.98 -3.56 -15.56
N ASN A 26 13.00 -3.90 -14.26
CA ASN A 26 12.16 -3.29 -13.24
C ASN A 26 12.83 -2.10 -12.52
N ARG A 27 13.86 -1.50 -13.13
CA ARG A 27 14.65 -0.40 -12.54
C ARG A 27 14.20 0.99 -12.98
N THR A 28 13.31 1.11 -13.96
CA THR A 28 12.92 2.40 -14.57
C THR A 28 11.41 2.60 -14.61
N GLY A 29 10.98 3.87 -14.50
CA GLY A 29 9.59 4.28 -14.64
C GLY A 29 8.60 3.52 -13.76
N LEU A 30 7.44 3.17 -14.33
CA LEU A 30 6.35 2.47 -13.68
C LEU A 30 6.74 1.05 -13.21
N ARG A 31 7.71 0.41 -13.86
CA ARG A 31 8.15 -0.96 -13.50
C ARG A 31 8.82 -1.06 -12.12
N LYS A 32 9.13 0.08 -11.50
CA LYS A 32 9.64 0.16 -10.12
C LYS A 32 8.54 0.05 -9.06
N ALA A 33 7.27 0.10 -9.46
CA ALA A 33 6.16 0.05 -8.52
C ALA A 33 6.20 -1.24 -7.70
N ILE A 34 6.00 -1.13 -6.38
CA ILE A 34 5.89 -2.29 -5.49
C ILE A 34 4.68 -3.12 -5.96
N GLY A 35 4.88 -4.42 -6.16
CA GLY A 35 3.95 -5.30 -6.84
C GLY A 35 4.54 -5.86 -8.13
N VAL A 36 5.15 -4.99 -8.95
CA VAL A 36 5.68 -5.37 -10.26
C VAL A 36 6.91 -6.28 -10.14
N PRO A 37 8.01 -5.92 -9.43
CA PRO A 37 9.16 -6.81 -9.29
C PRO A 37 8.84 -8.12 -8.56
N GLU A 38 7.91 -8.08 -7.61
CA GLU A 38 7.49 -9.24 -6.82
C GLU A 38 6.73 -10.24 -7.71
N PHE A 39 5.75 -9.78 -8.47
CA PHE A 39 5.00 -10.66 -9.39
C PHE A 39 5.75 -10.98 -10.68
N ASP A 40 6.72 -10.16 -11.11
CA ASP A 40 7.62 -10.51 -12.21
C ASP A 40 8.44 -11.78 -11.90
N ARG A 41 8.81 -12.02 -10.62
CA ARG A 41 9.45 -13.27 -10.19
C ARG A 41 8.49 -14.45 -10.21
N PHE A 42 7.25 -14.23 -9.78
CA PHE A 42 6.19 -15.24 -9.81
C PHE A 42 5.85 -15.64 -11.25
N PHE A 43 5.57 -14.68 -12.13
CA PHE A 43 5.20 -14.92 -13.53
C PHE A 43 6.35 -15.48 -14.40
N LYS A 44 7.60 -15.34 -13.98
CA LYS A 44 8.72 -16.06 -14.60
C LYS A 44 8.63 -17.57 -14.43
N GLN A 45 8.09 -18.02 -13.29
CA GLN A 45 7.89 -19.44 -13.00
C GLN A 45 6.51 -19.93 -13.44
N TYR A 46 5.50 -19.07 -13.30
CA TYR A 46 4.10 -19.36 -13.60
C TYR A 46 3.52 -18.28 -14.54
N PRO A 47 3.81 -18.33 -15.85
CA PRO A 47 3.38 -17.30 -16.79
C PRO A 47 1.85 -17.19 -16.92
N PRO A 48 1.29 -15.97 -17.09
CA PRO A 48 -0.16 -15.77 -17.19
C PRO A 48 -0.86 -16.52 -18.34
N ALA A 49 -0.14 -16.75 -19.45
CA ALA A 49 -0.66 -17.41 -20.66
C ALA A 49 -0.05 -18.80 -20.90
N GLY A 50 0.49 -19.45 -19.86
CA GLY A 50 1.04 -20.81 -19.97
C GLY A 50 -0.02 -21.87 -20.30
N PRO A 51 0.37 -23.03 -20.84
CA PRO A 51 -0.57 -24.13 -21.07
C PRO A 51 -1.30 -24.44 -19.76
N ILE A 52 -2.63 -24.58 -19.86
CA ILE A 52 -3.51 -25.05 -18.78
C ILE A 52 -3.08 -26.49 -18.48
N GLN A 53 -2.02 -26.66 -17.72
CA GLN A 53 -1.74 -27.93 -17.07
C GLN A 53 -2.79 -28.04 -15.97
N ASP A 54 -3.39 -29.22 -15.83
CA ASP A 54 -4.36 -29.59 -14.80
C ASP A 54 -3.80 -29.31 -13.39
N GLU A 55 -3.80 -28.04 -12.96
CA GLU A 55 -3.19 -27.54 -11.74
C GLU A 55 -4.26 -27.16 -10.71
N VAL A 56 -5.20 -28.08 -10.45
CA VAL A 56 -6.24 -27.83 -9.43
C VAL A 56 -5.64 -27.69 -8.01
N HIS A 57 -4.39 -28.11 -7.79
CA HIS A 57 -3.59 -27.68 -6.64
C HIS A 57 -2.09 -27.93 -6.91
N ASN A 58 -1.34 -26.89 -7.27
CA ASN A 58 0.12 -26.92 -7.24
C ASN A 58 0.62 -26.22 -5.97
N PRO A 59 1.06 -26.94 -4.92
CA PRO A 59 1.54 -26.34 -3.68
C PRO A 59 2.75 -25.41 -3.88
N MET A 60 3.57 -25.64 -4.91
CA MET A 60 4.69 -24.77 -5.23
C MET A 60 4.21 -23.43 -5.79
N ARG A 61 3.17 -23.43 -6.63
CA ARG A 61 2.56 -22.21 -7.17
C ARG A 61 1.95 -21.37 -6.07
N GLU A 62 1.19 -22.00 -5.17
CA GLU A 62 0.61 -21.33 -4.01
C GLU A 62 1.71 -20.75 -3.10
N GLY A 63 2.77 -21.52 -2.83
CA GLY A 63 3.92 -21.06 -2.06
C GLY A 63 4.58 -19.81 -2.67
N ALA A 64 4.84 -19.83 -3.98
CA ALA A 64 5.43 -18.70 -4.71
C ALA A 64 4.51 -17.47 -4.72
N TYR A 65 3.20 -17.67 -4.82
CA TYR A 65 2.21 -16.60 -4.73
C TYR A 65 2.23 -15.94 -3.35
N GLN A 66 2.15 -16.74 -2.27
CA GLN A 66 2.20 -16.24 -0.91
C GLN A 66 3.52 -15.53 -0.60
N GLU A 67 4.64 -16.01 -1.13
CA GLU A 67 5.94 -15.33 -1.02
C GLU A 67 5.90 -13.95 -1.69
N ALA A 68 5.33 -13.84 -2.90
CA ALA A 68 5.18 -12.56 -3.60
C ALA A 68 4.29 -11.57 -2.82
N VAL A 69 3.15 -12.03 -2.31
CA VAL A 69 2.24 -11.24 -1.46
C VAL A 69 2.98 -10.75 -0.21
N LYS A 70 3.71 -11.63 0.47
CA LYS A 70 4.50 -11.26 1.65
C LYS A 70 5.56 -10.23 1.31
N ALA A 71 6.28 -10.40 0.19
CA ALA A 71 7.30 -9.48 -0.27
C ALA A 71 6.72 -8.08 -0.54
N ILE A 72 5.54 -7.98 -1.15
CA ILE A 72 4.84 -6.70 -1.36
C ILE A 72 4.54 -6.00 -0.04
N LYS A 73 4.01 -6.74 0.94
CA LYS A 73 3.70 -6.20 2.28
C LYS A 73 4.98 -5.71 2.96
N ASP A 74 6.05 -6.51 2.93
CA ASP A 74 7.34 -6.18 3.53
C ASP A 74 7.98 -4.94 2.86
N ASN A 75 7.98 -4.89 1.53
CA ASN A 75 8.56 -3.78 0.77
C ASN A 75 7.76 -2.48 0.97
N THR A 76 6.43 -2.56 1.08
CA THR A 76 5.58 -1.40 1.40
C THR A 76 5.88 -0.86 2.80
N CYS A 77 6.00 -1.75 3.80
CA CYS A 77 6.39 -1.39 5.16
C CYS A 77 7.79 -0.74 5.21
N GLN A 78 8.75 -1.30 4.48
CA GLN A 78 10.09 -0.72 4.38
C GLN A 78 10.09 0.64 3.71
N LEU A 79 9.30 0.82 2.64
CA LEU A 79 9.16 2.11 1.97
C LEU A 79 8.61 3.17 2.94
N ALA A 80 7.56 2.86 3.70
CA ALA A 80 7.00 3.76 4.70
C ALA A 80 8.04 4.19 5.76
N LYS A 81 8.83 3.22 6.29
CA LYS A 81 9.93 3.52 7.23
C LYS A 81 10.98 4.46 6.60
N ARG A 82 11.36 4.21 5.35
CA ARG A 82 12.32 5.07 4.62
C ARG A 82 11.75 6.47 4.37
N GLN A 83 10.47 6.59 4.03
CA GLN A 83 9.78 7.87 3.83
C GLN A 83 9.77 8.70 5.11
N ILE A 84 9.42 8.10 6.26
CA ILE A 84 9.49 8.76 7.57
C ILE A 84 10.92 9.26 7.83
N GLY A 85 11.92 8.42 7.60
CA GLY A 85 13.33 8.81 7.76
C GLY A 85 13.71 10.00 6.88
N LYS A 86 13.24 10.06 5.63
CA LYS A 86 13.48 11.19 4.72
C LYS A 86 12.79 12.48 5.22
N ILE A 87 11.53 12.39 5.67
CA ILE A 87 10.79 13.53 6.22
C ILE A 87 11.49 14.08 7.47
N LEU A 88 11.95 13.21 8.36
CA LEU A 88 12.69 13.63 9.56
C LEU A 88 14.01 14.32 9.24
N ARG A 89 14.68 13.96 8.13
CA ARG A 89 15.87 14.67 7.65
C ARG A 89 15.54 16.09 7.20
N LEU A 90 14.43 16.29 6.48
CA LEU A 90 13.96 17.63 6.10
C LEU A 90 13.65 18.49 7.34
N LYS A 91 12.97 17.90 8.33
CA LYS A 91 12.71 18.58 9.61
C LYS A 91 14.01 19.04 10.29
N ARG A 92 15.04 18.19 10.35
CA ARG A 92 16.35 18.55 10.91
C ARG A 92 17.10 19.59 10.08
N ALA A 93 16.82 19.67 8.78
CA ALA A 93 17.39 20.68 7.88
C ALA A 93 16.69 22.05 8.00
N GLY A 94 15.83 22.26 8.99
CA GLY A 94 15.19 23.55 9.28
C GLY A 94 13.84 23.77 8.59
N TRP A 95 13.27 22.75 7.95
CA TRP A 95 11.93 22.88 7.34
C TRP A 95 10.85 22.95 8.45
N ASP A 96 10.02 23.99 8.43
CA ASP A 96 8.87 24.13 9.33
C ASP A 96 7.74 23.18 8.92
N LEU A 97 7.87 21.91 9.32
CA LEU A 97 6.88 20.88 9.03
C LEU A 97 5.78 20.87 10.09
N ARG A 98 4.56 21.20 9.67
CA ARG A 98 3.35 21.12 10.50
C ARG A 98 2.85 19.68 10.58
N ARG A 99 3.14 18.98 11.68
CA ARG A 99 2.70 17.59 11.90
C ARG A 99 1.19 17.55 12.15
N LEU A 100 0.52 16.67 11.42
CA LEU A 100 -0.86 16.24 11.66
C LEU A 100 -0.81 14.77 12.07
N ASP A 101 -1.50 14.42 13.15
CA ASP A 101 -1.52 13.04 13.63
C ASP A 101 -2.81 12.36 13.16
N ALA A 102 -2.67 11.38 12.27
CA ALA A 102 -3.78 10.57 11.76
C ALA A 102 -3.85 9.19 12.42
N THR A 103 -3.04 8.92 13.45
CA THR A 103 -2.88 7.56 14.03
C THR A 103 -4.21 7.00 14.52
N GLU A 104 -5.00 7.78 15.26
CA GLU A 104 -6.29 7.30 15.79
C GLU A 104 -7.32 7.05 14.69
N ALA A 105 -7.32 7.88 13.63
CA ALA A 105 -8.20 7.66 12.49
C ALA A 105 -7.86 6.31 11.82
N PHE A 106 -6.59 6.05 11.52
CA PHE A 106 -6.20 4.76 10.95
C PHE A 106 -6.39 3.58 11.92
N ARG A 107 -6.31 3.81 13.24
CA ARG A 107 -6.60 2.78 14.24
C ARG A 107 -8.08 2.39 14.24
N SER A 108 -9.01 3.35 14.17
CA SER A 108 -10.45 3.02 14.14
C SER A 108 -10.79 2.15 12.94
N VAL A 109 -10.30 2.49 11.74
CA VAL A 109 -10.49 1.70 10.51
C VAL A 109 -9.98 0.25 10.64
N LEU A 110 -8.91 0.02 11.40
CA LEU A 110 -8.39 -1.33 11.60
C LEU A 110 -9.21 -2.12 12.62
N MET A 111 -9.81 -1.44 13.61
CA MET A 111 -10.57 -2.09 14.69
C MET A 111 -12.02 -2.43 14.28
N SER A 112 -12.66 -1.58 13.48
CA SER A 112 -14.05 -1.79 13.05
C SER A 112 -14.21 -2.98 12.10
N ASP A 113 -13.25 -3.19 11.21
CA ASP A 113 -13.21 -4.36 10.32
C ASP A 113 -13.06 -5.69 11.06
N SER A 114 -12.48 -5.66 12.25
CA SER A 114 -12.32 -6.85 13.10
C SER A 114 -13.64 -7.30 13.75
N HIS A 115 -14.65 -6.42 13.78
CA HIS A 115 -15.91 -6.60 14.52
C HIS A 115 -17.15 -6.67 13.61
N GLY A 116 -17.00 -6.65 12.28
CA GLY A 116 -18.10 -6.85 11.33
C GLY A 116 -19.23 -5.81 11.37
N GLY A 117 -18.99 -4.63 11.96
CA GLY A 117 -19.99 -3.59 12.13
C GLY A 117 -19.84 -2.45 11.12
N ASP A 118 -20.97 -2.02 10.55
CA ASP A 118 -21.12 -0.93 9.56
C ASP A 118 -20.73 0.48 10.10
N GLY A 119 -20.45 0.61 11.41
CA GLY A 119 -20.15 1.88 12.09
C GLY A 119 -18.71 2.40 11.96
N GLY A 120 -17.79 1.64 11.35
CA GLY A 120 -16.37 2.01 11.30
C GLY A 120 -16.05 3.23 10.43
N GLY A 121 -16.87 3.47 9.40
CA GLY A 121 -16.71 4.61 8.50
C GLY A 121 -17.07 5.94 9.18
N GLU A 122 -18.09 5.94 10.03
CA GLU A 122 -18.55 7.13 10.76
C GLU A 122 -17.52 7.54 11.82
N GLU A 123 -17.02 6.58 12.61
CA GLU A 123 -15.98 6.83 13.62
C GLU A 123 -14.67 7.32 12.99
N PHE A 124 -14.23 6.71 11.88
CA PHE A 124 -13.08 7.19 11.11
C PHE A 124 -13.26 8.63 10.65
N SER A 125 -14.40 8.94 10.04
CA SER A 125 -14.71 10.26 9.50
C SER A 125 -14.66 11.32 10.60
N ASP A 126 -15.25 11.03 11.76
CA ASP A 126 -15.27 11.94 12.90
C ASP A 126 -13.88 12.20 13.49
N ILE A 127 -13.09 11.14 13.69
CA ILE A 127 -11.72 11.25 14.20
C ILE A 127 -10.85 12.01 13.20
N TRP A 128 -10.92 11.67 11.91
CA TRP A 128 -10.18 12.34 10.84
C TRP A 128 -10.54 13.83 10.77
N LYS A 129 -11.83 14.17 10.83
CA LYS A 129 -12.30 15.55 10.81
C LYS A 129 -11.69 16.37 11.95
N LYS A 130 -11.74 15.85 13.18
CA LYS A 130 -11.27 16.54 14.38
C LYS A 130 -9.73 16.63 14.45
N GLN A 131 -9.01 15.55 14.12
CA GLN A 131 -7.56 15.46 14.36
C GLN A 131 -6.71 15.86 13.15
N VAL A 132 -7.24 15.76 11.93
CA VAL A 132 -6.48 16.03 10.70
C VAL A 132 -7.08 17.21 9.94
N LEU A 133 -8.37 17.17 9.57
CA LEU A 133 -8.96 18.17 8.68
C LEU A 133 -9.04 19.56 9.33
N GLU A 134 -9.64 19.66 10.52
CA GLU A 134 -9.81 20.95 11.20
C GLU A 134 -8.47 21.64 11.52
N PRO A 135 -7.44 20.95 12.05
CA PRO A 135 -6.11 21.55 12.23
C PRO A 135 -5.48 21.97 10.90
N SER A 136 -5.60 21.17 9.84
CA SER A 136 -5.09 21.52 8.50
C SER A 136 -5.69 22.81 7.98
N VAL A 137 -7.03 22.94 8.06
CA VAL A 137 -7.74 24.13 7.61
C VAL A 137 -7.31 25.37 8.40
N LYS A 138 -7.11 25.25 9.72
CA LYS A 138 -6.61 26.36 10.56
C LYS A 138 -5.19 26.78 10.16
N ILE A 139 -4.31 25.82 9.86
CA ILE A 139 -2.93 26.09 9.40
C ILE A 139 -2.96 26.81 8.05
N VAL A 140 -3.70 26.28 7.07
CA VAL A 140 -3.82 26.88 5.73
C VAL A 140 -4.45 28.26 5.78
N LYS A 141 -5.51 28.45 6.57
CA LYS A 141 -6.14 29.77 6.76
C LYS A 141 -5.16 30.80 7.30
N ARG A 142 -4.32 30.44 8.27
CA ARG A 142 -3.31 31.35 8.81
C ARG A 142 -2.29 31.74 7.75
N PHE A 143 -1.79 30.76 7.01
CA PHE A 143 -0.84 30.98 5.92
C PHE A 143 -1.39 31.88 4.81
N LEU A 144 -2.68 31.77 4.48
CA LEU A 144 -3.32 32.60 3.45
C LEU A 144 -3.69 34.02 3.92
N MET A 145 -3.69 34.27 5.23
CA MET A 145 -4.02 35.57 5.82
C MET A 145 -2.77 36.39 6.18
N GLU A 146 -1.58 35.80 5.99
CA GLU A 146 -0.28 36.47 5.99
C GLU A 146 0.03 37.01 4.59
#